data_AF-A0A520E0Q9-F1
#
_entry.id   AF-A0A520E0Q9-F1
#
_cell.length_a   1.000
_cell.length_b   1.000
_cell.length_c   1.000
_cell.angle_alpha   90.00
_cell.angle_beta   90.00
_cell.angle_gamma   90.00
#
_symmetry.space_group_name_H-M   'P 1'
#
loop_
_entity.id
_entity.type
_entity.pdbx_description
1 polymer ?
#
loop_
_entity_poly.entity_id
_entity_poly.type
_entity_poly.pdbx_seq_one_letter_code
_entity_poly.pdbx_strand_id
1 'polypeptide(L)'
;MTPTIRTGQAPEKLQRAEFHARFMQAYQDPAFEAVAESLQRIEIVAWEAYDEGRKAPVTRKAGPGYADPDYELSVDWLAAKARIDAAQDAWKDPRTRARVLLVNGSPRNDGTCPGEMSKSWRLTELAREVLVADGINVDVLDLSLVTSDYGRQIHPCKSCVSTAMPLCHWPCSCYPNHAMRQTGDWMNEIYERWVAAHGVILVTPTHWYQATSPLKLMIDRLVCADGGNPDPTSTHGKKADEAKALELDGDGWNYPKHLEGRVYGVLVHGDVAGVESLRRNLCDWLDWIGLVDAGAQARLDRYIGYYAPYATSHDALDADTDMQEETRNVARAVARAVGELRAGKLTAPDRALKRPRPK
;
A
#
# COMPACT_ATOMS: atom_id res chain seq x y z
N MET A 1 -28.48 17.21 8.20
CA MET A 1 -27.77 18.29 8.91
C MET A 1 -26.29 18.06 8.73
N THR A 2 -25.54 19.01 8.18
CA THR A 2 -24.10 18.84 7.92
C THR A 2 -23.34 18.79 9.26
N PRO A 3 -22.54 17.75 9.53
CA PRO A 3 -21.83 17.62 10.80
C PRO A 3 -20.79 18.73 10.98
N THR A 4 -20.74 19.32 12.18
CA THR A 4 -19.76 20.36 12.53
C THR A 4 -18.32 19.85 12.37
N ILE A 5 -17.44 20.66 11.76
CA ILE A 5 -16.02 20.37 11.64
C ILE A 5 -15.32 20.76 12.96
N ARG A 6 -14.41 19.90 13.42
CA ARG A 6 -13.59 20.15 14.62
C ARG A 6 -12.17 20.54 14.17
N THR A 7 -11.65 21.63 14.73
CA THR A 7 -10.32 22.19 14.42
C THR A 7 -9.57 22.49 15.74
N GLY A 8 -8.25 22.75 15.67
CA GLY A 8 -7.44 23.17 16.82
C GLY A 8 -6.34 22.21 17.29
N GLN A 9 -6.16 21.05 16.64
CA GLN A 9 -5.10 20.09 17.01
C GLN A 9 -3.72 20.48 16.45
N ALA A 10 -3.67 21.06 15.24
CA ALA A 10 -2.41 21.38 14.58
C ALA A 10 -1.74 22.59 15.26
N PRO A 11 -0.44 22.52 15.59
CA PRO A 11 0.30 23.68 16.06
C PRO A 11 0.47 24.71 14.94
N GLU A 12 0.95 25.90 15.31
CA GLU A 12 1.41 26.88 14.33
C GLU A 12 2.56 26.33 13.47
N LYS A 13 2.80 26.97 12.32
CA LYS A 13 3.94 26.62 11.47
C LYS A 13 5.26 26.84 12.22
N LEU A 14 6.26 26.05 11.85
CA LEU A 14 7.61 26.20 12.39
C LEU A 14 8.11 27.61 12.16
N GLN A 15 8.80 28.15 13.15
CA GLN A 15 9.51 29.40 12.97
C GLN A 15 10.75 29.17 12.10
N ARG A 16 11.24 30.24 11.46
CA ARG A 16 12.35 30.20 10.49
C ARG A 16 13.58 29.44 11.00
N ALA A 17 13.96 29.65 12.26
CA ALA A 17 15.13 29.02 12.88
C ALA A 17 14.92 27.52 13.15
N GLU A 18 13.70 27.11 13.54
CA GLU A 18 13.36 25.70 13.76
C GLU A 18 13.33 24.91 12.46
N PHE A 19 12.79 25.52 11.39
CA PHE A 19 12.83 24.93 10.06
C PHE A 19 14.26 24.74 9.59
N HIS A 20 15.12 25.76 9.72
CA HIS A 20 16.54 25.67 9.36
C HIS A 20 17.21 24.49 10.08
N ALA A 21 17.03 24.39 11.39
CA ALA A 21 17.62 23.32 12.19
C ALA A 21 17.17 21.93 11.69
N ARG A 22 15.89 21.76 11.34
CA ARG A 22 15.37 20.50 10.77
C ARG A 22 15.88 20.22 9.35
N PHE A 23 15.97 21.25 8.51
CA PHE A 23 16.47 21.10 7.14
C PHE A 23 17.93 20.62 7.13
N MET A 24 18.78 21.25 7.95
CA MET A 24 20.22 20.98 8.02
C MET A 24 20.56 19.60 8.60
N GLN A 25 19.63 18.91 9.28
CA GLN A 25 19.85 17.55 9.81
C GLN A 25 20.29 16.55 8.74
N ALA A 26 19.83 16.70 7.50
CA ALA A 26 20.20 15.81 6.40
C ALA A 26 21.59 16.11 5.79
N TYR A 27 22.24 17.20 6.21
CA TYR A 27 23.46 17.73 5.61
C TYR A 27 24.57 17.93 6.65
N GLN A 28 24.62 17.07 7.67
CA GLN A 28 25.61 17.16 8.77
C GLN A 28 26.99 16.60 8.39
N ASP A 29 27.09 15.85 7.29
CA ASP A 29 28.37 15.32 6.82
C ASP A 29 29.35 16.48 6.50
N PRO A 30 30.60 16.46 7.01
CA PRO A 30 31.58 17.51 6.74
C PRO A 30 31.83 17.80 5.25
N ALA A 31 31.55 16.84 4.35
CA ALA A 31 31.62 17.06 2.90
C ALA A 31 30.70 18.20 2.42
N PHE A 32 29.62 18.51 3.14
CA PHE A 32 28.73 19.61 2.83
C PHE A 32 29.28 20.99 3.18
N GLU A 33 30.35 21.10 4.00
CA GLU A 33 30.97 22.38 4.36
C GLU A 33 31.50 23.12 3.12
N ALA A 34 32.06 22.39 2.16
CA ALA A 34 32.58 22.94 0.91
C ALA A 34 31.49 23.58 0.04
N VAL A 35 30.21 23.31 0.31
CA VAL A 35 29.05 23.81 -0.45
C VAL A 35 28.01 24.51 0.44
N ALA A 36 28.42 24.99 1.62
CA ALA A 36 27.52 25.56 2.62
C ALA A 36 26.67 26.74 2.09
N GLU A 37 27.24 27.64 1.29
CA GLU A 37 26.51 28.77 0.71
C GLU A 37 25.41 28.30 -0.25
N SER A 38 25.70 27.29 -1.07
CA SER A 38 24.71 26.68 -1.98
C SER A 38 23.59 26.00 -1.19
N LEU A 39 23.91 25.30 -0.10
CA LEU A 39 22.90 24.70 0.77
C LEU A 39 22.00 25.75 1.42
N GLN A 40 22.55 26.89 1.86
CA GLN A 40 21.77 27.98 2.41
C GLN A 40 20.77 28.53 1.38
N ARG A 41 21.18 28.67 0.12
CA ARG A 41 20.28 29.10 -0.97
C ARG A 41 19.15 28.11 -1.21
N ILE A 42 19.44 26.80 -1.20
CA ILE A 42 18.42 25.75 -1.34
C ILE A 42 17.45 25.77 -0.16
N GLU A 43 17.97 25.95 1.06
CA GLU A 43 17.18 25.98 2.29
C GLU A 43 16.19 27.15 2.30
N ILE A 44 16.58 28.32 1.80
CA ILE A 44 15.67 29.48 1.65
C ILE A 44 14.48 29.13 0.74
N VAL A 45 14.73 28.50 -0.41
CA VAL A 45 13.65 28.10 -1.33
C VAL A 45 12.75 27.02 -0.71
N ALA A 46 13.35 26.09 0.05
CA ALA A 46 12.60 25.07 0.78
C ALA A 46 11.72 25.68 1.89
N TRP A 47 12.23 26.70 2.59
CA TRP A 47 11.49 27.48 3.58
C TRP A 47 10.28 28.17 2.94
N GLU A 48 10.47 28.88 1.83
CA GLU A 48 9.36 29.53 1.10
C GLU A 48 8.30 28.51 0.68
N ALA A 49 8.71 27.33 0.20
CA ALA A 49 7.76 26.28 -0.17
C ALA A 49 6.96 25.74 1.03
N TYR A 50 7.61 25.61 2.19
CA TYR A 50 6.96 25.23 3.44
C TYR A 50 5.99 26.32 3.93
N ASP A 51 6.44 27.57 3.96
CA ASP A 51 5.67 28.71 4.46
C ASP A 51 4.46 29.02 3.57
N GLU A 52 4.60 28.92 2.25
CA GLU A 52 3.45 29.05 1.33
C GLU A 52 2.57 27.80 1.30
N GLY A 53 3.03 26.67 1.83
CA GLY A 53 2.29 25.41 1.82
C GLY A 53 2.18 24.78 0.42
N ARG A 54 3.20 24.95 -0.43
CA ARG A 54 3.28 24.42 -1.81
C ARG A 54 3.37 22.88 -1.82
N LYS A 55 2.25 22.22 -1.56
CA LYS A 55 2.14 20.75 -1.51
C LYS A 55 2.43 20.11 -2.86
N ALA A 56 1.74 20.56 -3.90
CA ALA A 56 1.85 20.08 -5.28
C ALA A 56 2.34 21.25 -6.14
N PRO A 57 3.64 21.33 -6.47
CA PRO A 57 4.22 22.51 -7.11
C PRO A 57 3.80 22.65 -8.58
N VAL A 58 3.35 21.57 -9.22
CA VAL A 58 2.90 21.57 -10.61
C VAL A 58 1.49 21.02 -10.68
N THR A 59 0.58 21.84 -11.21
CA THR A 59 -0.82 21.49 -11.41
C THR A 59 -1.25 21.76 -12.85
N ARG A 60 -2.39 21.17 -13.22
CA ARG A 60 -3.16 21.56 -14.40
C ARG A 60 -4.65 21.34 -14.13
N LYS A 61 -5.51 22.07 -14.84
CA LYS A 61 -6.95 21.81 -14.88
C LYS A 61 -7.27 20.33 -15.09
N ALA A 62 -8.23 19.82 -14.32
CA ALA A 62 -8.68 18.43 -14.34
C ALA A 62 -9.19 18.01 -15.73
N GLY A 63 -9.97 18.90 -16.37
CA GLY A 63 -10.54 18.69 -17.69
C GLY A 63 -11.88 17.92 -17.68
N PRO A 64 -12.44 17.62 -18.86
CA PRO A 64 -13.75 16.98 -18.98
C PRO A 64 -13.81 15.61 -18.30
N GLY A 65 -14.94 15.29 -17.66
CA GLY A 65 -15.18 14.02 -16.97
C GLY A 65 -14.96 14.06 -15.46
N TYR A 66 -14.35 15.14 -14.95
CA TYR A 66 -14.30 15.46 -13.51
C TYR A 66 -15.52 16.32 -13.11
N ALA A 67 -15.91 16.26 -11.84
CA ALA A 67 -17.02 17.03 -11.28
C ALA A 67 -16.80 18.55 -11.38
N ASP A 68 -15.55 19.01 -11.19
CA ASP A 68 -15.10 20.36 -11.53
C ASP A 68 -13.92 20.28 -12.52
N PRO A 69 -14.19 20.45 -13.83
CA PRO A 69 -13.17 20.44 -14.88
C PRO A 69 -12.11 21.53 -14.76
N ASP A 70 -12.41 22.65 -14.10
CA ASP A 70 -11.52 23.80 -13.97
C ASP A 70 -10.63 23.73 -12.72
N TYR A 71 -10.88 22.78 -11.82
CA TYR A 71 -10.05 22.56 -10.63
C TYR A 71 -8.63 22.13 -11.01
N GLU A 72 -7.64 22.77 -10.39
CA GLU A 72 -6.22 22.49 -10.58
C GLU A 72 -5.79 21.24 -9.81
N LEU A 73 -5.49 20.16 -10.54
CA LEU A 73 -5.01 18.89 -9.97
C LEU A 73 -3.49 18.74 -10.12
N SER A 74 -2.88 18.09 -9.15
CA SER A 74 -1.47 17.69 -9.20
C SER A 74 -1.21 16.81 -10.43
N VAL A 75 -0.18 17.17 -11.20
CA VAL A 75 0.25 16.38 -12.37
C VAL A 75 0.70 14.98 -11.94
N ASP A 76 1.35 14.84 -10.78
CA ASP A 76 1.75 13.53 -10.23
C ASP A 76 0.54 12.63 -9.95
N TRP A 77 -0.53 13.21 -9.39
CA TRP A 77 -1.76 12.47 -9.11
C TRP A 77 -2.45 12.04 -10.40
N LEU A 78 -2.53 12.92 -11.41
CA LEU A 78 -3.09 12.60 -12.72
C LEU A 78 -2.29 11.48 -13.41
N ALA A 79 -0.96 11.53 -13.34
CA ALA A 79 -0.10 10.49 -13.88
C ALA A 79 -0.30 9.14 -13.18
N ALA A 80 -0.42 9.13 -11.84
CA ALA A 80 -0.71 7.92 -11.08
C ALA A 80 -2.10 7.35 -11.41
N LYS A 81 -3.13 8.20 -11.50
CA LYS A 81 -4.49 7.80 -11.88
C LYS A 81 -4.52 7.16 -13.27
N ALA A 82 -3.83 7.75 -14.25
CA ALA A 82 -3.77 7.21 -15.61
C ALA A 82 -3.13 5.81 -15.66
N ARG A 83 -2.06 5.56 -14.88
CA ARG A 83 -1.45 4.22 -14.79
C ARG A 83 -2.38 3.19 -14.14
N ILE A 84 -3.09 3.59 -13.08
CA ILE A 84 -4.11 2.75 -12.44
C ILE A 84 -5.24 2.41 -13.41
N ASP A 85 -5.73 3.37 -14.19
CA ASP A 85 -6.80 3.12 -15.16
C ASP A 85 -6.35 2.15 -16.25
N ALA A 86 -5.15 2.36 -16.79
CA ALA A 86 -4.55 1.44 -17.77
C ALA A 86 -4.36 0.01 -17.18
N ALA A 87 -3.91 -0.09 -15.93
CA ALA A 87 -3.79 -1.38 -15.25
C ALA A 87 -5.15 -2.05 -15.03
N GLN A 88 -6.19 -1.26 -14.71
CA GLN A 88 -7.54 -1.75 -14.50
C GLN A 88 -8.18 -2.25 -15.81
N ASP A 89 -7.93 -1.57 -16.93
CA ASP A 89 -8.38 -2.00 -18.25
C ASP A 89 -7.68 -3.29 -18.68
N ALA A 90 -6.36 -3.38 -18.47
CA ALA A 90 -5.60 -4.60 -18.75
C ALA A 90 -6.05 -5.79 -17.88
N TRP A 91 -6.41 -5.56 -16.62
CA TRP A 91 -6.95 -6.58 -15.73
C TRP A 91 -8.32 -7.10 -16.21
N LYS A 92 -9.18 -6.22 -16.75
CA LYS A 92 -10.50 -6.61 -17.28
C LYS A 92 -10.40 -7.42 -18.58
N ASP A 93 -9.38 -7.21 -19.39
CA ASP A 93 -9.23 -7.87 -20.68
C ASP A 93 -8.94 -9.38 -20.52
N PRO A 94 -9.80 -10.29 -21.01
CA PRO A 94 -9.57 -11.75 -20.94
C PRO A 94 -8.38 -12.24 -21.76
N ARG A 95 -7.83 -11.43 -22.67
CA ARG A 95 -6.67 -11.77 -23.50
C ARG A 95 -5.34 -11.55 -22.79
N THR A 96 -5.33 -10.76 -21.71
CA THR A 96 -4.11 -10.52 -20.93
C THR A 96 -3.76 -11.75 -20.11
N ARG A 97 -2.46 -12.00 -19.94
CA ARG A 97 -1.99 -13.12 -19.10
C ARG A 97 -2.40 -12.88 -17.66
N ALA A 98 -2.70 -13.98 -16.96
CA ALA A 98 -2.88 -13.96 -15.52
C ALA A 98 -1.64 -13.34 -14.84
N ARG A 99 -1.89 -12.58 -13.76
CA ARG A 99 -0.86 -11.87 -13.01
C ARG A 99 -1.06 -12.09 -11.52
N VAL A 100 0.00 -12.42 -10.81
CA VAL A 100 0.01 -12.48 -9.35
C VAL A 100 1.06 -11.52 -8.79
N LEU A 101 0.67 -10.74 -7.79
CA LEU A 101 1.57 -9.90 -7.00
C LEU A 101 2.01 -10.66 -5.76
N LEU A 102 3.30 -10.95 -5.64
CA LEU A 102 3.92 -11.47 -4.43
C LEU A 102 4.46 -10.31 -3.60
N VAL A 103 3.99 -10.16 -2.37
CA VAL A 103 4.46 -9.13 -1.44
C VAL A 103 5.35 -9.77 -0.38
N ASN A 104 6.66 -9.50 -0.46
CA ASN A 104 7.56 -9.80 0.64
C ASN A 104 7.38 -8.72 1.72
N GLY A 105 6.76 -9.11 2.83
CA GLY A 105 6.49 -8.25 3.98
C GLY A 105 7.68 -8.03 4.92
N SER A 106 8.86 -8.62 4.65
CA SER A 106 10.02 -8.40 5.50
C SER A 106 10.58 -6.98 5.34
N PRO A 107 10.93 -6.27 6.43
CA PRO A 107 11.56 -4.96 6.35
C PRO A 107 13.06 -5.02 6.10
N ARG A 108 13.65 -6.22 5.94
CA ARG A 108 15.09 -6.43 5.93
C ARG A 108 15.56 -7.31 4.77
N ASN A 109 16.79 -7.05 4.33
CA ASN A 109 17.53 -7.83 3.34
C ASN A 109 19.04 -7.78 3.66
N ASP A 110 19.83 -8.54 2.90
CA ASP A 110 21.29 -8.64 3.02
C ASP A 110 22.07 -7.39 2.53
N GLY A 111 21.41 -6.47 1.82
CA GLY A 111 21.97 -5.16 1.45
C GLY A 111 21.97 -4.12 2.57
N THR A 112 21.41 -4.45 3.74
CA THR A 112 21.35 -3.58 4.94
C THR A 112 21.64 -4.38 6.21
N CYS A 113 21.50 -3.79 7.40
CA CYS A 113 21.34 -4.57 8.64
C CYS A 113 20.13 -5.52 8.47
N PRO A 114 20.25 -6.86 8.55
CA PRO A 114 21.22 -7.66 9.32
C PRO A 114 22.36 -8.34 8.52
N GLY A 115 22.51 -8.06 7.22
CA GLY A 115 23.52 -8.72 6.38
C GLY A 115 23.17 -10.15 5.95
N GLU A 116 21.91 -10.55 6.11
CA GLU A 116 21.38 -11.85 5.68
C GLU A 116 20.00 -11.66 5.05
N MET A 117 19.71 -12.45 4.01
CA MET A 117 18.40 -12.46 3.35
C MET A 117 17.29 -12.82 4.36
N SER A 118 16.05 -12.39 4.12
CA SER A 118 14.94 -12.74 5.02
C SER A 118 14.34 -14.11 4.70
N LYS A 119 13.85 -14.83 5.73
CA LYS A 119 13.04 -16.05 5.54
C LYS A 119 11.83 -15.80 4.63
N SER A 120 11.17 -14.63 4.75
CA SER A 120 10.07 -14.25 3.85
C SER A 120 10.49 -14.17 2.39
N TRP A 121 11.67 -13.61 2.08
CA TRP A 121 12.18 -13.57 0.71
C TRP A 121 12.37 -14.99 0.16
N ARG A 122 12.96 -15.89 0.95
CA ARG A 122 13.15 -17.30 0.58
C ARG A 122 11.82 -17.99 0.27
N LEU A 123 10.81 -17.81 1.12
CA LEU A 123 9.45 -18.35 0.94
C LEU A 123 8.73 -17.70 -0.26
N THR A 124 8.98 -16.41 -0.51
CA THR A 124 8.45 -15.68 -1.67
C THR A 124 8.98 -16.28 -2.97
N GLU A 125 10.27 -16.61 -3.04
CA GLU A 125 10.85 -17.24 -4.23
C GLU A 125 10.29 -18.66 -4.46
N LEU A 126 10.04 -19.45 -3.42
CA LEU A 126 9.34 -20.75 -3.57
C LEU A 126 7.95 -20.60 -4.19
N ALA A 127 7.19 -19.60 -3.75
CA ALA A 127 5.88 -19.29 -4.32
C ALA A 127 6.00 -18.81 -5.78
N ARG A 128 7.01 -17.99 -6.07
CA ARG A 128 7.30 -17.48 -7.42
C ARG A 128 7.61 -18.61 -8.41
N GLU A 129 8.43 -19.58 -8.02
CA GLU A 129 8.77 -20.73 -8.86
C GLU A 129 7.52 -21.47 -9.34
N VAL A 130 6.58 -21.75 -8.42
CA VAL A 130 5.31 -22.40 -8.72
C VAL A 130 4.48 -21.59 -9.71
N LEU A 131 4.30 -20.29 -9.45
CA LEU A 131 3.47 -19.42 -10.29
C LEU A 131 4.06 -19.26 -11.70
N VAL A 132 5.39 -19.14 -11.81
CA VAL A 132 6.08 -19.05 -13.10
C VAL A 132 5.95 -20.36 -13.88
N ALA A 133 6.07 -21.52 -13.20
CA ALA A 133 5.85 -22.83 -13.83
C ALA A 133 4.41 -23.00 -14.37
N ASP A 134 3.43 -22.42 -13.68
CA ASP A 134 2.02 -22.36 -14.13
C ASP A 134 1.77 -21.29 -15.22
N GLY A 135 2.82 -20.61 -15.71
CA GLY A 135 2.74 -19.64 -16.80
C GLY A 135 2.11 -18.29 -16.42
N ILE A 136 2.02 -17.99 -15.12
CA ILE A 136 1.49 -16.73 -14.58
C ILE A 136 2.58 -15.66 -14.59
N ASN A 137 2.22 -14.43 -14.95
CA ASN A 137 3.12 -13.29 -14.80
C ASN A 137 3.24 -12.94 -13.31
N VAL A 138 4.46 -13.03 -12.75
CA VAL A 138 4.69 -12.73 -11.34
C VAL A 138 5.38 -11.37 -11.19
N ASP A 139 4.79 -10.50 -10.38
CA ASP A 139 5.41 -9.26 -9.90
C ASP A 139 5.79 -9.46 -8.43
N VAL A 140 7.03 -9.11 -8.07
CA VAL A 140 7.52 -9.20 -6.69
C VAL A 140 7.66 -7.78 -6.13
N LEU A 141 6.86 -7.48 -5.11
CA LEU A 141 6.94 -6.27 -4.32
C LEU A 141 7.72 -6.57 -3.03
N ASP A 142 9.00 -6.21 -3.03
CA ASP A 142 9.87 -6.36 -1.87
C ASP A 142 9.84 -5.13 -0.97
N LEU A 143 9.11 -5.21 0.14
CA LEU A 143 8.97 -4.10 1.08
C LEU A 143 10.24 -3.83 1.90
N SER A 144 11.26 -4.69 1.82
CA SER A 144 12.55 -4.43 2.45
C SER A 144 13.27 -3.22 1.83
N LEU A 145 12.93 -2.88 0.58
CA LEU A 145 13.45 -1.70 -0.12
C LEU A 145 13.03 -0.37 0.53
N VAL A 146 11.98 -0.35 1.35
CA VAL A 146 11.63 0.84 2.15
C VAL A 146 12.73 1.15 3.19
N THR A 147 13.47 0.14 3.62
CA THR A 147 14.58 0.28 4.56
C THR A 147 15.93 0.40 3.84
N SER A 148 16.10 -0.28 2.70
CA SER A 148 17.41 -0.41 2.04
C SER A 148 17.66 0.52 0.86
N ASP A 149 16.62 1.07 0.22
CA ASP A 149 16.77 1.94 -0.94
C ASP A 149 16.79 3.42 -0.54
N TYR A 150 17.73 4.18 -1.10
CA TYR A 150 17.96 5.57 -0.72
C TYR A 150 16.74 6.44 -1.09
N GLY A 151 16.08 6.99 -0.07
CA GLY A 151 14.96 7.92 -0.25
C GLY A 151 13.63 7.28 -0.65
N ARG A 152 13.55 5.95 -0.74
CA ARG A 152 12.27 5.23 -0.94
C ARG A 152 11.49 5.19 0.36
N GLN A 153 10.26 5.69 0.36
CA GLN A 153 9.43 5.75 1.56
C GLN A 153 7.99 5.32 1.27
N ILE A 154 7.31 4.82 2.30
CA ILE A 154 5.85 4.76 2.32
C ILE A 154 5.42 5.68 3.45
N HIS A 155 4.88 6.85 3.11
CA HIS A 155 4.47 7.80 4.14
C HIS A 155 3.18 7.30 4.83
N PRO A 156 2.99 7.54 6.14
CA PRO A 156 1.82 7.05 6.87
C PRO A 156 0.48 7.50 6.27
N CYS A 157 -0.57 6.69 6.43
CA CYS A 157 -1.91 7.15 6.09
C CYS A 157 -2.35 8.28 7.05
N LYS A 158 -2.97 9.32 6.50
CA LYS A 158 -3.55 10.44 7.29
C LYS A 158 -4.99 10.16 7.73
N SER A 159 -5.52 8.98 7.41
CA SER A 159 -6.87 8.54 7.76
C SER A 159 -7.97 9.55 7.38
N CYS A 160 -7.89 10.13 6.18
CA CYS A 160 -8.90 11.09 5.69
C CYS A 160 -10.33 10.51 5.72
N VAL A 161 -10.45 9.20 5.53
CA VAL A 161 -11.71 8.44 5.67
C VAL A 161 -12.38 8.64 7.03
N SER A 162 -11.63 8.87 8.11
CA SER A 162 -12.19 9.10 9.45
C SER A 162 -12.85 10.48 9.59
N THR A 163 -12.71 11.36 8.59
CA THR A 163 -13.49 12.62 8.50
C THR A 163 -14.75 12.41 7.68
N ALA A 164 -14.59 11.82 6.49
CA ALA A 164 -15.64 11.40 5.56
C ALA A 164 -15.00 10.50 4.49
N MET A 165 -15.68 9.45 4.03
CA MET A 165 -15.13 8.55 3.00
C MET A 165 -14.74 9.27 1.70
N PRO A 166 -15.52 10.22 1.16
CA PRO A 166 -15.16 10.96 -0.05
C PRO A 166 -13.88 11.81 0.09
N LEU A 167 -13.45 12.10 1.32
CA LEU A 167 -12.20 12.80 1.59
C LEU A 167 -10.97 11.90 1.42
N CYS A 168 -11.14 10.58 1.41
CA CYS A 168 -10.10 9.63 1.05
C CYS A 168 -10.10 9.48 -0.47
N HIS A 169 -9.01 9.74 -1.19
CA HIS A 169 -9.02 9.70 -2.67
C HIS A 169 -8.38 8.43 -3.21
N TRP A 170 -8.76 8.01 -4.41
CA TRP A 170 -8.19 6.88 -5.15
C TRP A 170 -7.60 7.32 -6.51
N PRO A 171 -6.26 7.24 -6.72
CA PRO A 171 -5.24 6.95 -5.70
C PRO A 171 -5.15 8.06 -4.65
N CYS A 172 -4.44 7.79 -3.55
CA CYS A 172 -4.37 8.74 -2.46
C CYS A 172 -3.62 10.03 -2.84
N SER A 173 -4.31 11.17 -2.80
CA SER A 173 -3.73 12.47 -3.12
C SER A 173 -2.94 13.13 -1.98
N CYS A 174 -2.74 12.47 -0.84
CA CYS A 174 -2.02 13.06 0.30
C CYS A 174 -0.53 13.25 0.03
N TYR A 175 0.04 12.49 -0.91
CA TYR A 175 1.46 12.48 -1.27
C TYR A 175 1.63 12.52 -2.81
N PRO A 176 2.76 13.02 -3.32
CA PRO A 176 3.81 13.70 -2.56
C PRO A 176 3.32 15.01 -1.94
N ASN A 177 3.99 15.46 -0.88
CA ASN A 177 3.78 16.78 -0.30
C ASN A 177 5.13 17.46 -0.16
N HIS A 178 5.46 18.27 -1.16
CA HIS A 178 6.77 18.90 -1.30
C HIS A 178 7.06 19.91 -0.19
N ALA A 179 6.06 20.68 0.24
CA ALA A 179 6.17 21.60 1.37
C ALA A 179 6.62 20.92 2.67
N MET A 180 6.26 19.65 2.89
CA MET A 180 6.60 18.91 4.12
C MET A 180 7.73 17.89 3.92
N ARG A 181 8.45 17.94 2.79
CA ARG A 181 9.47 16.94 2.43
C ARG A 181 8.93 15.50 2.46
N GLN A 182 7.64 15.33 2.16
CA GLN A 182 7.00 14.01 2.03
C GLN A 182 7.06 13.57 0.56
N THR A 183 8.28 13.45 0.05
CA THR A 183 8.63 13.02 -1.31
C THR A 183 9.13 11.58 -1.28
N GLY A 184 9.40 10.97 -2.44
CA GLY A 184 9.87 9.58 -2.52
C GLY A 184 8.82 8.53 -2.10
N ASP A 185 7.54 8.91 -2.10
CA ASP A 185 6.43 8.01 -1.74
C ASP A 185 6.25 6.93 -2.81
N TRP A 186 6.37 5.67 -2.39
CA TRP A 186 6.33 4.52 -3.30
C TRP A 186 4.91 4.06 -3.64
N MET A 187 3.88 4.57 -2.95
CA MET A 187 2.53 4.04 -3.07
C MET A 187 1.93 4.19 -4.47
N ASN A 188 2.30 5.23 -5.22
CA ASN A 188 1.79 5.43 -6.58
C ASN A 188 2.19 4.32 -7.57
N GLU A 189 3.31 3.65 -7.34
CA GLU A 189 3.68 2.43 -8.08
C GLU A 189 2.98 1.20 -7.50
N ILE A 190 2.88 1.12 -6.17
CA ILE A 190 2.24 -0.02 -5.49
C ILE A 190 0.76 -0.12 -5.87
N TYR A 191 0.01 0.99 -5.91
CA TYR A 191 -1.40 0.97 -6.31
C TYR A 191 -1.59 0.36 -7.70
N GLU A 192 -0.74 0.73 -8.67
CA GLU A 192 -0.77 0.17 -10.02
C GLU A 192 -0.53 -1.35 -10.03
N ARG A 193 0.45 -1.83 -9.26
CA ARG A 193 0.74 -3.27 -9.15
C ARG A 193 -0.41 -4.06 -8.54
N TRP A 194 -1.04 -3.52 -7.49
CA TRP A 194 -2.24 -4.10 -6.88
C TRP A 194 -3.42 -4.14 -7.87
N VAL A 195 -3.60 -3.08 -8.65
CA VAL A 195 -4.66 -3.01 -9.67
C VAL A 195 -4.39 -4.00 -10.81
N ALA A 196 -3.15 -4.14 -11.27
CA ALA A 196 -2.81 -5.07 -12.36
C ALA A 196 -2.96 -6.56 -11.95
N ALA A 197 -2.91 -6.87 -10.66
CA ALA A 197 -2.91 -8.24 -10.17
C ALA A 197 -4.29 -8.89 -10.21
N HIS A 198 -4.35 -10.16 -10.66
CA HIS A 198 -5.53 -11.02 -10.53
C HIS A 198 -5.52 -11.77 -9.20
N GLY A 199 -4.34 -12.07 -8.67
CA GLY A 199 -4.15 -12.63 -7.33
C GLY A 199 -3.03 -11.92 -6.57
N VAL A 200 -3.09 -11.91 -5.24
CA VAL A 200 -2.05 -11.35 -4.37
C VAL A 200 -1.64 -12.39 -3.33
N ILE A 201 -0.34 -12.56 -3.09
CA ILE A 201 0.16 -13.40 -1.98
C ILE A 201 0.97 -12.52 -1.03
N LEU A 202 0.57 -12.46 0.23
CA LEU A 202 1.32 -11.77 1.28
C LEU A 202 2.20 -12.79 2.01
N VAL A 203 3.52 -12.55 2.03
CA VAL A 203 4.49 -13.41 2.75
C VAL A 203 5.21 -12.57 3.78
N THR A 204 4.89 -12.72 5.06
CA THR A 204 5.38 -11.79 6.11
C THR A 204 5.82 -12.52 7.38
N PRO A 205 6.86 -12.04 8.08
CA PRO A 205 7.05 -12.43 9.46
C PRO A 205 6.00 -11.73 10.34
N THR A 206 5.88 -12.16 11.60
CA THR A 206 5.20 -11.41 12.66
C THR A 206 6.20 -10.57 13.46
N HIS A 207 5.86 -9.31 13.72
CA HIS A 207 6.62 -8.40 14.58
C HIS A 207 5.73 -7.99 15.74
N TRP A 208 6.04 -8.44 16.96
CA TRP A 208 5.25 -8.14 18.17
C TRP A 208 3.74 -8.35 17.97
N TYR A 209 3.34 -9.54 17.51
CA TYR A 209 1.94 -9.89 17.23
C TYR A 209 1.27 -9.08 16.10
N GLN A 210 2.04 -8.36 15.28
CA GLN A 210 1.54 -7.45 14.26
C GLN A 210 2.31 -7.56 12.93
N ALA A 211 1.75 -6.95 11.88
CA ALA A 211 2.44 -6.77 10.61
C ALA A 211 3.74 -5.95 10.81
N THR A 212 4.73 -6.20 9.97
CA THR A 212 5.96 -5.39 9.94
C THR A 212 5.63 -3.93 9.59
N SER A 213 6.48 -2.99 10.00
CA SER A 213 6.19 -1.56 9.78
C SER A 213 5.99 -1.20 8.30
N PRO A 214 6.84 -1.64 7.33
CA PRO A 214 6.61 -1.37 5.91
C PRO A 214 5.32 -1.99 5.38
N LEU A 215 5.00 -3.23 5.78
CA LEU A 215 3.75 -3.89 5.41
C LEU A 215 2.55 -3.12 5.97
N LYS A 216 2.60 -2.71 7.23
CA LYS A 216 1.53 -1.93 7.87
C LYS A 216 1.33 -0.56 7.22
N LEU A 217 2.41 0.12 6.84
CA LEU A 217 2.35 1.38 6.08
C LEU A 217 1.63 1.19 4.74
N MET A 218 1.95 0.12 3.99
CA MET A 218 1.26 -0.21 2.74
C MET A 218 -0.23 -0.51 2.99
N ILE A 219 -0.56 -1.36 3.97
CA ILE A 219 -1.93 -1.72 4.35
C ILE A 219 -2.75 -0.46 4.67
N ASP A 220 -2.23 0.42 5.52
CA ASP A 220 -2.93 1.64 5.93
C ASP A 220 -3.18 2.59 4.77
N ARG A 221 -2.27 2.59 3.80
CA ARG A 221 -2.37 3.39 2.58
C ARG A 221 -3.30 2.78 1.53
N LEU A 222 -3.64 1.50 1.64
CA LEU A 222 -4.64 0.83 0.81
C LEU A 222 -6.08 1.02 1.32
N VAL A 223 -6.30 1.73 2.42
CA VAL A 223 -7.67 2.10 2.87
C VAL A 223 -8.45 2.87 1.79
N CYS A 224 -7.77 3.60 0.91
CA CYS A 224 -8.43 4.26 -0.22
C CYS A 224 -8.95 3.29 -1.28
N ALA A 225 -8.45 2.05 -1.34
CA ALA A 225 -9.00 1.02 -2.24
C ALA A 225 -10.39 0.56 -1.80
N ASP A 226 -10.73 0.69 -0.51
CA ASP A 226 -12.02 0.27 0.05
C ASP A 226 -13.17 1.12 -0.50
N GLY A 227 -13.05 2.43 -0.41
CA GLY A 227 -14.11 3.34 -0.82
C GLY A 227 -13.63 4.72 -1.24
N GLY A 228 -12.35 4.90 -1.54
CA GLY A 228 -11.80 6.21 -1.86
C GLY A 228 -12.46 6.85 -3.08
N ASN A 229 -12.62 8.16 -3.04
CA ASN A 229 -13.13 9.00 -4.10
C ASN A 229 -12.17 9.02 -5.31
N PRO A 230 -12.57 8.52 -6.49
CA PRO A 230 -11.74 8.57 -7.69
C PRO A 230 -11.66 9.97 -8.30
N ASP A 231 -12.46 10.93 -7.81
CA ASP A 231 -12.55 12.30 -8.30
C ASP A 231 -12.30 13.32 -7.18
N PRO A 232 -11.04 13.77 -6.99
CA PRO A 232 -10.69 14.80 -6.02
C PRO A 232 -11.40 16.16 -6.22
N THR A 233 -11.93 16.42 -7.42
CA THR A 233 -12.56 17.72 -7.75
C THR A 233 -13.94 17.83 -7.14
N SER A 234 -14.63 16.69 -6.91
CA SER A 234 -15.94 16.64 -6.25
C SER A 234 -15.94 17.15 -4.79
N THR A 235 -14.77 17.24 -4.17
CA THR A 235 -14.55 17.82 -2.83
C THR A 235 -13.51 18.94 -2.85
N HIS A 236 -13.22 19.49 -4.04
CA HIS A 236 -12.20 20.50 -4.31
C HIS A 236 -10.89 20.27 -3.53
N GLY A 237 -10.40 19.03 -3.60
CA GLY A 237 -9.27 18.56 -2.82
C GLY A 237 -9.69 17.99 -1.47
N LYS A 238 -9.13 18.51 -0.38
CA LYS A 238 -9.32 17.98 0.98
C LYS A 238 -10.24 18.85 1.85
N LYS A 239 -11.36 19.33 1.29
CA LYS A 239 -12.36 20.10 2.05
C LYS A 239 -13.33 19.17 2.78
N ALA A 240 -13.31 19.26 4.11
CA ALA A 240 -14.05 18.35 4.98
C ALA A 240 -15.57 18.55 4.95
N ASP A 241 -16.03 19.79 4.77
CA ASP A 241 -17.45 20.16 4.65
C ASP A 241 -18.07 19.60 3.39
N GLU A 242 -17.42 19.79 2.24
CA GLU A 242 -17.87 19.25 0.97
C GLU A 242 -17.88 17.73 0.96
N ALA A 243 -16.84 17.08 1.49
CA ALA A 243 -16.80 15.61 1.59
C ALA A 243 -17.90 15.05 2.50
N LYS A 244 -18.19 15.70 3.63
CA LYS A 244 -19.30 15.31 4.51
C LYS A 244 -20.66 15.53 3.86
N ALA A 245 -20.82 16.62 3.12
CA ALA A 245 -22.04 16.88 2.38
C ALA A 245 -22.25 15.78 1.31
N LEU A 246 -21.21 15.45 0.56
CA LEU A 246 -21.23 14.40 -0.46
C LEU A 246 -21.52 13.01 0.12
N GLU A 247 -20.97 12.66 1.28
CA GLU A 247 -21.24 11.37 1.92
C GLU A 247 -22.67 11.25 2.48
N LEU A 248 -23.31 12.36 2.83
CA LEU A 248 -24.66 12.41 3.39
C LEU A 248 -25.73 12.71 2.35
N ASP A 249 -25.35 12.94 1.09
CA ASP A 249 -26.28 13.22 0.01
C ASP A 249 -27.00 11.94 -0.44
N GLY A 250 -28.30 12.05 -0.74
CA GLY A 250 -29.12 10.94 -1.22
C GLY A 250 -29.03 9.66 -0.37
N ASP A 251 -28.63 8.56 -1.02
CA ASP A 251 -28.47 7.22 -0.42
C ASP A 251 -27.12 7.03 0.31
N GLY A 252 -26.31 8.10 0.39
CA GLY A 252 -24.99 8.11 0.97
C GLY A 252 -23.87 7.65 0.03
N TRP A 253 -22.69 7.39 0.58
CA TRP A 253 -21.53 6.98 -0.21
C TRP A 253 -21.60 5.50 -0.63
N ASN A 254 -21.24 5.21 -1.88
CA ASN A 254 -21.44 3.90 -2.50
C ASN A 254 -20.30 2.87 -2.29
N TYR A 255 -19.16 3.28 -1.72
CA TYR A 255 -18.01 2.42 -1.42
C TYR A 255 -17.57 1.54 -2.62
N PRO A 256 -16.87 2.11 -3.62
CA PRO A 256 -16.60 1.44 -4.90
C PRO A 256 -15.74 0.16 -4.87
N LYS A 257 -15.03 -0.15 -3.77
CA LYS A 257 -14.14 -1.34 -3.65
C LYS A 257 -13.24 -1.52 -4.87
N HIS A 258 -12.32 -0.58 -5.10
CA HIS A 258 -11.47 -0.51 -6.31
C HIS A 258 -10.65 -1.77 -6.60
N LEU A 259 -10.44 -2.64 -5.61
CA LEU A 259 -9.69 -3.88 -5.75
C LEU A 259 -10.55 -5.16 -5.75
N GLU A 260 -11.88 -5.02 -5.72
CA GLU A 260 -12.82 -6.14 -5.64
C GLU A 260 -12.58 -7.22 -6.70
N GLY A 261 -12.80 -8.47 -6.29
CA GLY A 261 -12.77 -9.64 -7.18
C GLY A 261 -11.39 -10.21 -7.46
N ARG A 262 -10.33 -9.66 -6.85
CA ARG A 262 -8.98 -10.26 -6.89
C ARG A 262 -8.88 -11.40 -5.88
N VAL A 263 -8.10 -12.42 -6.20
CA VAL A 263 -7.86 -13.57 -5.33
C VAL A 263 -6.74 -13.26 -4.34
N TYR A 264 -6.73 -13.87 -3.16
CA TYR A 264 -5.59 -13.77 -2.24
C TYR A 264 -5.11 -15.08 -1.62
N GLY A 265 -3.83 -15.08 -1.26
CA GLY A 265 -3.20 -15.99 -0.30
C GLY A 265 -2.40 -15.21 0.74
N VAL A 266 -2.24 -15.79 1.93
CA VAL A 266 -1.50 -15.22 3.06
C VAL A 266 -0.63 -16.31 3.65
N LEU A 267 0.65 -16.01 3.82
CA LEU A 267 1.62 -16.78 4.58
C LEU A 267 2.20 -15.89 5.66
N VAL A 268 1.95 -16.25 6.92
CA VAL A 268 2.58 -15.64 8.08
C VAL A 268 3.53 -16.64 8.73
N HIS A 269 4.77 -16.22 8.98
CA HIS A 269 5.70 -17.02 9.77
C HIS A 269 6.20 -16.25 10.99
N GLY A 270 6.76 -16.97 11.94
CA GLY A 270 7.32 -16.41 13.16
C GLY A 270 8.13 -17.45 13.91
N ASP A 271 8.70 -17.06 15.05
CA ASP A 271 9.58 -17.96 15.80
C ASP A 271 8.92 -18.51 17.07
N VAL A 272 7.96 -17.79 17.67
CA VAL A 272 7.37 -18.15 18.97
C VAL A 272 5.87 -17.87 19.10
N ALA A 273 5.40 -16.67 18.71
CA ALA A 273 4.01 -16.28 18.92
C ALA A 273 3.50 -15.27 17.89
N GLY A 274 2.18 -15.27 17.68
CA GLY A 274 1.46 -14.18 17.00
C GLY A 274 1.22 -14.36 15.51
N VAL A 275 1.56 -15.53 14.94
CA VAL A 275 1.36 -15.81 13.52
C VAL A 275 -0.12 -15.99 13.19
N GLU A 276 -0.89 -16.63 14.07
CA GLU A 276 -2.30 -16.95 13.88
C GLU A 276 -3.15 -15.68 13.91
N SER A 277 -2.87 -14.78 14.86
CA SER A 277 -3.57 -13.50 15.00
C SER A 277 -3.27 -12.58 13.83
N LEU A 278 -2.01 -12.48 13.41
CA LEU A 278 -1.65 -11.68 12.25
C LEU A 278 -2.29 -12.23 10.96
N ARG A 279 -2.26 -13.56 10.74
CA ARG A 279 -2.90 -14.17 9.58
C ARG A 279 -4.40 -13.84 9.52
N ARG A 280 -5.11 -13.98 10.65
CA ARG A 280 -6.53 -13.61 10.75
C ARG A 280 -6.75 -12.15 10.39
N ASN A 281 -6.01 -11.23 11.00
CA ASN A 281 -6.13 -9.79 10.73
C ASN A 281 -5.88 -9.44 9.26
N LEU A 282 -4.92 -10.09 8.60
CA LEU A 282 -4.65 -9.89 7.17
C LEU A 282 -5.76 -10.44 6.29
N CYS A 283 -6.30 -11.63 6.59
CA CYS A 283 -7.42 -12.20 5.84
C CYS A 283 -8.66 -11.31 5.98
N ASP A 284 -9.02 -10.91 7.20
CA ASP A 284 -10.18 -10.06 7.48
C ASP A 284 -10.07 -8.71 6.73
N TRP A 285 -8.86 -8.14 6.63
CA TRP A 285 -8.63 -6.94 5.85
C TRP A 285 -8.85 -7.16 4.34
N LEU A 286 -8.33 -8.25 3.78
CA LEU A 286 -8.47 -8.55 2.34
C LEU A 286 -9.93 -8.85 1.98
N ASP A 287 -10.64 -9.62 2.82
CA ASP A 287 -12.07 -9.88 2.70
C ASP A 287 -12.88 -8.57 2.80
N TRP A 288 -12.46 -7.67 3.71
CA TRP A 288 -13.13 -6.39 3.90
C TRP A 288 -13.11 -5.53 2.64
N ILE A 289 -11.97 -5.45 1.94
CA ILE A 289 -11.81 -4.65 0.72
C ILE A 289 -12.28 -5.38 -0.56
N GLY A 290 -12.82 -6.59 -0.43
CA GLY A 290 -13.51 -7.31 -1.51
C GLY A 290 -12.66 -8.30 -2.28
N LEU A 291 -11.51 -8.73 -1.75
CA LEU A 291 -10.77 -9.85 -2.33
C LEU A 291 -11.41 -11.18 -1.92
N VAL A 292 -11.11 -12.23 -2.69
CA VAL A 292 -11.66 -13.59 -2.54
C VAL A 292 -10.56 -14.53 -2.07
N ASP A 293 -10.79 -15.29 -1.00
CA ASP A 293 -9.80 -16.24 -0.50
C ASP A 293 -9.59 -17.41 -1.48
N ALA A 294 -8.34 -17.83 -1.70
CA ALA A 294 -8.03 -18.98 -2.54
C ALA A 294 -8.21 -20.34 -1.81
N GLY A 295 -8.99 -20.37 -0.73
CA GLY A 295 -9.26 -21.56 0.07
C GLY A 295 -8.36 -21.72 1.29
N ALA A 296 -8.61 -22.78 2.06
CA ALA A 296 -7.95 -23.03 3.35
C ALA A 296 -6.42 -23.16 3.24
N GLN A 297 -5.92 -23.84 2.21
CA GLN A 297 -4.47 -24.02 2.00
C GLN A 297 -3.74 -22.74 1.58
N ALA A 298 -4.47 -21.69 1.17
CA ALA A 298 -3.89 -20.39 0.84
C ALA A 298 -3.73 -19.48 2.05
N ARG A 299 -4.13 -19.92 3.26
CA ARG A 299 -4.07 -19.13 4.50
C ARG A 299 -3.20 -19.88 5.51
N LEU A 300 -1.89 -19.70 5.38
CA LEU A 300 -0.86 -20.42 6.14
C LEU A 300 -0.31 -19.57 7.29
N ASP A 301 -0.18 -20.18 8.46
CA ASP A 301 0.56 -19.65 9.59
C ASP A 301 1.46 -20.75 10.19
N ARG A 302 2.77 -20.50 10.34
CA ARG A 302 3.72 -21.49 10.84
C ARG A 302 4.83 -20.87 11.69
N TYR A 303 5.27 -21.61 12.69
CA TYR A 303 6.51 -21.29 13.41
C TYR A 303 7.69 -21.99 12.75
N ILE A 304 8.76 -21.26 12.48
CA ILE A 304 10.01 -21.81 11.93
C ILE A 304 11.05 -21.84 13.05
N GLY A 305 11.47 -23.04 13.45
CA GLY A 305 12.37 -23.21 14.58
C GLY A 305 11.73 -22.78 15.91
N TYR A 306 10.53 -23.29 16.22
CA TYR A 306 9.77 -22.94 17.42
C TYR A 306 10.61 -23.03 18.71
N TYR A 307 10.78 -21.90 19.41
CA TYR A 307 11.65 -21.76 20.59
C TYR A 307 13.14 -22.14 20.39
N ALA A 308 13.57 -22.38 19.15
CA ALA A 308 14.97 -22.65 18.83
C ALA A 308 15.79 -21.34 18.81
N PRO A 309 17.13 -21.42 18.92
CA PRO A 309 17.98 -20.24 18.79
C PRO A 309 17.80 -19.54 17.42
N TYR A 310 17.72 -18.20 17.42
CA TYR A 310 17.58 -17.42 16.18
C TYR A 310 18.74 -17.64 15.19
N ALA A 311 19.94 -17.93 15.71
CA ALA A 311 21.15 -18.18 14.92
C ALA A 311 21.02 -19.40 13.99
N THR A 312 20.17 -20.38 14.33
CA THR A 312 19.93 -21.58 13.50
C THR A 312 18.61 -21.49 12.73
N SER A 313 17.97 -20.33 12.68
CA SER A 313 16.61 -20.20 12.14
C SER A 313 16.53 -20.36 10.62
N HIS A 314 17.63 -20.12 9.91
CA HIS A 314 17.74 -20.40 8.48
C HIS A 314 17.95 -21.88 8.21
N ASP A 315 18.84 -22.56 8.96
CA ASP A 315 19.00 -24.02 8.89
C ASP A 315 17.70 -24.76 9.23
N ALA A 316 16.93 -24.23 10.20
CA ALA A 316 15.62 -24.77 10.55
C ALA A 316 14.65 -24.68 9.37
N LEU A 317 14.66 -23.59 8.59
CA LEU A 317 13.86 -23.48 7.37
C LEU A 317 14.34 -24.45 6.28
N ASP A 318 15.65 -24.67 6.16
CA ASP A 318 16.24 -25.58 5.17
C ASP A 318 15.78 -27.02 5.40
N ALA A 319 15.77 -27.45 6.66
CA ALA A 319 15.35 -28.78 7.07
C ALA A 319 13.82 -28.98 7.03
N ASP A 320 13.03 -27.91 7.13
CA ASP A 320 11.57 -27.95 7.17
C ASP A 320 10.97 -28.02 5.76
N THR A 321 11.07 -29.20 5.14
CA THR A 321 10.53 -29.45 3.80
C THR A 321 9.01 -29.32 3.73
N ASP A 322 8.31 -29.55 4.85
CA ASP A 322 6.86 -29.43 4.94
C ASP A 322 6.43 -27.96 4.86
N MET A 323 7.07 -27.06 5.61
CA MET A 323 6.84 -25.61 5.50
C MET A 323 7.10 -25.09 4.08
N GLN A 324 8.15 -25.59 3.43
CA GLN A 324 8.46 -25.23 2.04
C GLN A 324 7.37 -25.73 1.08
N GLU A 325 6.87 -26.95 1.25
CA GLU A 325 5.81 -27.50 0.40
C GLU A 325 4.44 -26.87 0.67
N GLU A 326 4.12 -26.53 1.92
CA GLU A 326 2.94 -25.74 2.29
C GLU A 326 2.98 -24.35 1.64
N THR A 327 4.16 -23.73 1.57
CA THR A 327 4.37 -22.47 0.83
C THR A 327 4.07 -22.62 -0.65
N ARG A 328 4.53 -23.73 -1.27
CA ARG A 328 4.18 -24.05 -2.66
C ARG A 328 2.69 -24.30 -2.83
N ASN A 329 2.02 -24.93 -1.86
CA ASN A 329 0.58 -25.14 -1.89
C ASN A 329 -0.22 -23.84 -1.81
N VAL A 330 0.23 -22.84 -1.04
CA VAL A 330 -0.36 -21.48 -1.06
C VAL A 330 -0.34 -20.93 -2.50
N ALA A 331 0.81 -21.01 -3.17
CA ALA A 331 0.96 -20.55 -4.56
C ALA A 331 0.07 -21.33 -5.54
N ARG A 332 0.03 -22.68 -5.44
CA ARG A 332 -0.84 -23.52 -6.30
C ARG A 332 -2.32 -23.21 -6.09
N ALA A 333 -2.74 -22.99 -4.85
CA ALA A 333 -4.12 -22.63 -4.54
C ALA A 333 -4.51 -21.30 -5.19
N VAL A 334 -3.66 -20.28 -5.05
CA VAL A 334 -3.86 -18.97 -5.70
C VAL A 334 -3.83 -19.08 -7.22
N ALA A 335 -2.92 -19.86 -7.81
CA ALA A 335 -2.85 -20.09 -9.25
C ALA A 335 -4.16 -20.68 -9.80
N ARG A 336 -4.69 -21.72 -9.13
CA ARG A 336 -5.98 -22.35 -9.50
C ARG A 336 -7.14 -21.37 -9.40
N ALA A 337 -7.26 -20.65 -8.28
CA ALA A 337 -8.32 -19.67 -8.07
C ALA A 337 -8.23 -18.50 -9.06
N VAL A 338 -7.03 -18.04 -9.44
CA VAL A 338 -6.84 -17.05 -10.51
C VAL A 338 -7.25 -17.62 -11.86
N GLY A 339 -6.95 -18.88 -12.15
CA GLY A 339 -7.42 -19.56 -13.35
C GLY A 339 -8.95 -19.62 -13.44
N GLU A 340 -9.61 -19.98 -12.33
CA GLU A 340 -11.07 -19.97 -12.23
C GLU A 340 -11.66 -18.56 -12.35
N LEU A 341 -11.04 -17.56 -11.72
CA LEU A 341 -11.43 -16.15 -11.84
C LEU A 341 -11.38 -15.73 -13.31
N ARG A 342 -10.28 -16.01 -13.99
CA ARG A 342 -10.05 -15.65 -15.40
C ARG A 342 -11.01 -16.37 -16.34
N ALA A 343 -11.42 -17.59 -16.00
CA ALA A 343 -12.42 -18.35 -16.74
C ALA A 343 -13.87 -17.96 -16.39
N GLY A 344 -14.10 -17.03 -15.46
CA GLY A 344 -15.44 -16.67 -14.98
C GLY A 344 -16.14 -17.77 -14.17
N LYS A 345 -15.36 -18.72 -13.63
CA LYS A 345 -15.84 -19.90 -12.90
C LYS A 345 -15.67 -19.79 -11.38
N LEU A 346 -14.91 -18.82 -10.88
CA LEU A 346 -14.72 -18.63 -9.44
C LEU A 346 -16.06 -18.28 -8.78
N THR A 347 -16.52 -19.16 -7.90
CA THR A 347 -17.79 -19.00 -7.19
C THR A 347 -17.58 -18.47 -5.78
N ALA A 348 -18.22 -17.36 -5.45
CA ALA A 348 -18.43 -16.91 -4.07
C ALA A 348 -19.93 -17.08 -3.76
N PRO A 349 -20.32 -17.99 -2.85
CA PRO A 349 -21.73 -18.32 -2.60
C PRO A 349 -22.61 -17.12 -2.22
N ASP A 350 -22.02 -16.11 -1.62
CA ASP A 350 -22.67 -14.89 -1.15
C ASP A 350 -22.55 -13.70 -2.12
N ARG A 351 -21.95 -13.86 -3.31
CA ARG A 351 -21.69 -12.78 -4.28
C ARG A 351 -22.94 -11.98 -4.67
N ALA A 352 -24.10 -12.61 -4.72
CA ALA A 352 -25.36 -11.97 -5.07
C ALA A 352 -26.06 -11.29 -3.87
N LEU A 353 -25.54 -11.46 -2.65
CA LEU A 353 -26.12 -10.87 -1.45
C LEU A 353 -25.69 -9.41 -1.32
N LYS A 354 -26.67 -8.50 -1.29
CA LYS A 354 -26.42 -7.10 -0.96
C LYS A 354 -26.06 -6.98 0.52
N ARG A 355 -24.94 -6.33 0.83
CA ARG A 355 -24.58 -5.97 2.21
C ARG A 355 -25.58 -4.92 2.74
N PRO A 356 -26.36 -5.19 3.80
CA PRO A 356 -27.33 -4.22 4.31
C PRO A 356 -26.68 -3.01 4.98
N ARG A 357 -25.43 -3.16 5.44
CA ARG A 357 -24.64 -2.12 6.09
C ARG A 357 -23.31 -2.01 5.35
N PRO A 358 -23.23 -1.15 4.31
CA PRO A 358 -22.01 -0.96 3.54
C PRO A 358 -20.92 -0.32 4.40
N LYS A 359 -21.27 0.65 5.28
CA LYS A 359 -20.55 1.09 6.50
C LYS A 359 -21.47 1.91 7.40
#